data_AF-A0A2S8G4G3-F1
#
_entry.id   AF-A0A2S8G4G3-F1
#
_cell.length_a   1.000
_cell.length_b   1.000
_cell.length_c   1.000
_cell.angle_alpha   90.00
_cell.angle_beta   90.00
_cell.angle_gamma   90.00
#
_symmetry.space_group_name_H-M   'P 1'
#
loop_
_entity.id
_entity.type
_entity.pdbx_description
1 polymer ?
#
loop_
_entity_poly.entity_id
_entity_poly.type
_entity_poly.pdbx_seq_one_letter_code
_entity_poly.pdbx_strand_id
1 'polypeptide(L)'
;MQPANSMLQPEPPQPNDRSFKDNNDRSYEIKITIHTVTRLKREIGLDLFASADGDLFNRLAADTAEFCDLIWALIRDQAAEYFKADHEEHAAKGNDHPEVLEGAAKSFWESMDDTTLDAATWAFFESLIAFFREDKRGPLRLVLQKMKKAEKARLANAQALAESPKMDQLLEATFQKEFQTLENSLDKAIALNSVPPPGGD
;
A
#
# COMPACT_ATOMS: atom_id res chain seq x y z
N MET A 1 -12.22 42.77 -18.66
CA MET A 1 -12.45 41.47 -18.00
C MET A 1 -12.22 40.38 -19.03
N GLN A 2 -11.06 39.71 -18.97
CA GLN A 2 -10.78 38.48 -19.74
C GLN A 2 -10.74 37.32 -18.74
N PRO A 3 -11.29 36.14 -19.07
CA PRO A 3 -11.19 35.00 -18.18
C PRO A 3 -9.76 34.44 -18.21
N ALA A 4 -9.20 34.23 -17.03
CA ALA A 4 -7.92 33.57 -16.82
C ALA A 4 -8.01 32.11 -17.28
N ASN A 5 -7.57 31.86 -18.50
CA ASN A 5 -7.31 30.51 -18.97
C ASN A 5 -6.04 30.03 -18.25
N SER A 6 -6.22 29.42 -17.08
CA SER A 6 -5.14 28.82 -16.29
C SER A 6 -4.64 27.60 -17.06
N MET A 7 -3.70 27.85 -17.97
CA MET A 7 -2.92 26.82 -18.62
C MET A 7 -2.28 25.96 -17.53
N LEU A 8 -2.74 24.71 -17.43
CA LEU A 8 -1.99 23.63 -16.79
C LEU A 8 -0.69 23.48 -17.59
N GLN A 9 0.33 24.24 -17.21
CA GLN A 9 1.69 23.89 -17.62
C GLN A 9 1.97 22.51 -17.00
N PRO A 10 2.48 21.54 -17.78
CA PRO A 10 2.93 20.30 -17.18
C PRO A 10 4.02 20.66 -16.17
N GLU A 11 3.83 20.26 -14.91
CA GLU A 11 4.89 20.35 -13.91
C GLU A 11 6.18 19.78 -14.50
N PRO A 12 7.35 20.41 -14.25
CA PRO A 12 8.63 19.85 -14.65
C PRO A 12 8.73 18.41 -14.13
N PRO A 13 9.35 17.48 -14.88
CA PRO A 13 9.48 16.10 -14.43
C PRO A 13 10.15 16.09 -13.06
N GLN A 14 9.38 15.70 -12.04
CA GLN A 14 9.84 15.56 -10.67
C GLN A 14 10.96 14.49 -10.63
N PRO A 15 11.95 14.63 -9.74
CA PRO A 15 13.13 13.77 -9.73
C PRO A 15 12.73 12.31 -9.43
N ASN A 16 12.84 11.46 -10.44
CA ASN A 16 12.71 10.00 -10.38
C ASN A 16 11.54 9.46 -9.51
N ASP A 17 10.30 9.78 -9.87
CA ASP A 17 9.08 9.18 -9.27
C ASP A 17 8.96 7.66 -9.51
N ARG A 18 9.98 7.00 -10.05
CA ARG A 18 10.04 5.54 -10.33
C ARG A 18 10.87 4.78 -9.30
N SER A 19 11.32 5.44 -8.24
CA SER A 19 12.08 4.83 -7.16
C SER A 19 11.40 5.07 -5.82
N PHE A 20 11.61 4.16 -4.89
CA PHE A 20 11.19 4.28 -3.50
C PHE A 20 12.34 3.86 -2.57
N LYS A 21 12.22 4.17 -1.29
CA LYS A 21 13.19 3.77 -0.27
C LYS A 21 12.54 2.88 0.76
N ASP A 22 13.27 1.91 1.29
CA ASP A 22 12.86 1.15 2.47
C ASP A 22 13.26 1.84 3.79
N ASN A 23 12.88 1.23 4.92
CA ASN A 23 13.22 1.74 6.26
C ASN A 23 14.71 1.66 6.62
N ASN A 24 15.54 1.03 5.78
CA ASN A 24 16.99 1.01 5.90
C ASN A 24 17.67 2.03 4.98
N ASP A 25 16.90 2.99 4.43
CA ASP A 25 17.36 4.01 3.48
C ASP A 25 17.89 3.45 2.15
N ARG A 26 17.65 2.16 1.85
CA ARG A 26 18.04 1.55 0.56
C ARG A 26 17.07 2.00 -0.52
N SER A 27 17.61 2.38 -1.67
CA SER A 27 16.83 2.97 -2.77
C SER A 27 16.59 1.94 -3.88
N TYR A 28 15.33 1.59 -4.12
CA TYR A 28 14.94 0.65 -5.16
C TYR A 28 14.36 1.41 -6.37
N GLU A 29 14.90 1.17 -7.56
CA GLU A 29 14.39 1.76 -8.80
C GLU A 29 13.56 0.72 -9.57
N ILE A 30 12.29 1.04 -9.84
CA ILE A 30 11.42 0.18 -10.63
C ILE A 30 11.62 0.48 -12.12
N LYS A 31 12.17 -0.49 -12.85
CA LYS A 31 12.32 -0.43 -14.32
C LYS A 31 11.51 -1.51 -15.01
N ILE A 32 10.44 -1.11 -15.68
CA ILE A 32 9.67 -1.99 -16.54
C ILE A 32 10.27 -1.97 -17.95
N THR A 33 10.76 -3.12 -18.38
CA THR A 33 11.29 -3.37 -19.73
C THR A 33 10.59 -4.58 -20.34
N ILE A 34 10.78 -4.81 -21.64
CA ILE A 34 10.26 -6.03 -22.30
C ILE A 34 10.79 -7.29 -21.60
N HIS A 35 12.08 -7.29 -21.23
CA HIS A 35 12.67 -8.40 -20.49
C HIS A 35 11.95 -8.63 -19.15
N THR A 36 11.72 -7.57 -18.37
CA THR A 36 10.99 -7.64 -17.10
C THR A 36 9.58 -8.22 -17.28
N VAL A 37 8.85 -7.77 -18.29
CA VAL A 37 7.48 -8.23 -18.57
C VAL A 37 7.46 -9.71 -18.94
N THR A 38 8.37 -10.14 -19.82
CA THR A 38 8.47 -11.56 -20.19
C THR A 38 8.87 -12.43 -19.01
N ARG A 39 9.72 -11.91 -18.11
CA ARG A 39 10.13 -12.58 -16.88
C ARG A 39 8.94 -12.77 -15.93
N LEU A 40 8.18 -11.71 -15.67
CA LEU A 40 7.00 -11.76 -14.78
C LEU A 40 5.96 -12.76 -15.30
N LYS A 41 5.68 -12.75 -16.60
CA LYS A 41 4.74 -13.70 -17.21
C LYS A 41 5.20 -15.15 -17.06
N ARG A 42 6.50 -15.42 -17.13
CA ARG A 42 7.07 -16.75 -17.00
C ARG A 42 7.16 -17.22 -15.54
N GLU A 43 7.58 -16.34 -14.64
CA GLU A 43 7.93 -16.69 -13.26
C GLU A 43 6.73 -16.65 -12.32
N ILE A 44 5.87 -15.63 -12.45
CA ILE A 44 4.71 -15.44 -11.56
C ILE A 44 3.37 -15.51 -12.32
N GLY A 45 3.39 -15.83 -13.61
CA GLY A 45 2.17 -15.91 -14.43
C GLY A 45 1.50 -14.56 -14.70
N LEU A 46 2.14 -13.45 -14.34
CA LEU A 46 1.57 -12.12 -14.42
C LEU A 46 1.92 -11.45 -15.75
N ASP A 47 0.90 -11.18 -16.56
CA ASP A 47 1.05 -10.43 -17.80
C ASP A 47 0.58 -8.98 -17.60
N LEU A 48 1.55 -8.07 -17.52
CA LEU A 48 1.31 -6.64 -17.32
C LEU A 48 0.49 -5.99 -18.45
N PHE A 49 0.38 -6.63 -19.63
CA PHE A 49 -0.32 -6.09 -20.80
C PHE A 49 -1.48 -6.93 -21.30
N ALA A 50 -1.70 -8.14 -20.78
CA ALA A 50 -2.86 -8.95 -21.14
C ALA A 50 -4.20 -8.28 -20.75
N SER A 51 -4.17 -7.36 -19.79
CA SER A 51 -5.36 -6.67 -19.28
C SER A 51 -5.65 -5.40 -20.06
N ALA A 52 -6.11 -5.53 -21.31
CA ALA A 52 -6.60 -4.40 -22.09
C ALA A 52 -7.79 -3.68 -21.42
N ASP A 53 -8.51 -4.38 -20.52
CA ASP A 53 -9.74 -3.91 -19.87
C ASP A 53 -9.55 -3.48 -18.40
N GLY A 54 -8.30 -3.38 -17.91
CA GLY A 54 -8.00 -2.92 -16.55
C GLY A 54 -8.11 -3.97 -15.44
N ASP A 55 -8.36 -5.23 -15.78
CA ASP A 55 -8.55 -6.35 -14.85
C ASP A 55 -7.33 -6.59 -13.93
N LEU A 56 -6.11 -6.43 -14.46
CA LEU A 56 -4.87 -6.47 -13.68
C LEU A 56 -4.89 -5.51 -12.48
N PHE A 57 -5.38 -4.28 -12.66
CA PHE A 57 -5.38 -3.30 -11.57
C PHE A 57 -6.38 -3.67 -10.49
N ASN A 58 -7.55 -4.20 -10.88
CA ASN A 58 -8.53 -4.71 -9.93
C ASN A 58 -7.97 -5.91 -9.14
N ARG A 59 -7.26 -6.80 -9.84
CA ARG A 59 -6.61 -7.96 -9.24
C ARG A 59 -5.53 -7.56 -8.23
N LEU A 60 -4.58 -6.71 -8.63
CA LEU A 60 -3.51 -6.22 -7.74
C LEU A 60 -4.05 -5.40 -6.56
N ALA A 61 -5.16 -4.68 -6.74
CA ALA A 61 -5.81 -3.96 -5.64
C ALA A 61 -6.56 -4.89 -4.67
N ALA A 62 -7.08 -6.03 -5.16
CA ALA A 62 -7.80 -7.00 -4.35
C ALA A 62 -6.85 -7.99 -3.64
N ASP A 63 -5.68 -8.25 -4.22
CA ASP A 63 -4.68 -9.18 -3.70
C ASP A 63 -3.34 -8.46 -3.45
N THR A 64 -3.17 -7.97 -2.22
CA THR A 64 -1.93 -7.33 -1.78
C THR A 64 -0.74 -8.30 -1.82
N ALA A 65 -0.94 -9.61 -1.62
CA ALA A 65 0.15 -10.57 -1.67
C ALA A 65 0.71 -10.70 -3.09
N GLU A 66 -0.17 -10.75 -4.09
CA GLU A 66 0.25 -10.74 -5.49
C GLU A 66 0.95 -9.44 -5.90
N PHE A 67 0.50 -8.30 -5.37
CA PHE A 67 1.21 -7.04 -5.57
C PHE A 67 2.61 -7.06 -4.94
N CYS A 68 2.76 -7.63 -3.73
CA CYS A 68 4.05 -7.83 -3.10
C CYS A 68 4.96 -8.74 -3.94
N ASP A 69 4.45 -9.85 -4.48
CA ASP A 69 5.20 -10.74 -5.37
C ASP A 69 5.68 -10.03 -6.63
N LEU A 70 4.83 -9.18 -7.21
CA LEU A 70 5.20 -8.31 -8.33
C LEU A 70 6.33 -7.35 -7.95
N ILE A 71 6.21 -6.61 -6.84
CA ILE A 71 7.24 -5.67 -6.39
C ILE A 71 8.56 -6.41 -6.17
N TRP A 72 8.55 -7.53 -5.45
CA TRP A 72 9.72 -8.37 -5.25
C TRP A 72 10.33 -8.79 -6.58
N ALA A 73 9.53 -9.32 -7.51
CA ALA A 73 10.02 -9.75 -8.80
C ALA A 73 10.62 -8.59 -9.64
N LEU A 74 10.25 -7.33 -9.39
CA LEU A 74 10.84 -6.15 -10.05
C LEU A 74 12.16 -5.71 -9.41
N ILE A 75 12.29 -5.83 -8.08
CA ILE A 75 13.43 -5.31 -7.32
C ILE A 75 14.44 -6.38 -6.88
N ARG A 76 14.11 -7.67 -7.05
CA ARG A 76 14.89 -8.83 -6.58
C ARG A 76 16.38 -8.70 -6.83
N ASP A 77 16.76 -8.34 -8.05
CA ASP A 77 18.17 -8.26 -8.44
C ASP A 77 18.90 -7.12 -7.68
N GLN A 78 18.20 -6.02 -7.37
CA GLN A 78 18.74 -4.92 -6.55
C GLN A 78 18.83 -5.30 -5.07
N ALA A 79 17.79 -5.96 -4.53
CA ALA A 79 17.81 -6.46 -3.16
C ALA A 79 18.94 -7.48 -2.93
N ALA A 80 19.20 -8.35 -3.91
CA ALA A 80 20.32 -9.27 -3.88
C ALA A 80 21.67 -8.55 -3.84
N GLU A 81 21.86 -7.47 -4.62
CA GLU A 81 23.08 -6.66 -4.55
C GLU A 81 23.26 -6.01 -3.17
N TYR A 82 22.20 -5.44 -2.59
CA TYR A 82 22.26 -4.87 -1.25
C TYR A 82 22.60 -5.92 -0.19
N PHE A 83 21.97 -7.09 -0.26
CA PHE A 83 22.23 -8.18 0.67
C PHE A 83 23.69 -8.64 0.59
N LYS A 84 24.25 -8.86 -0.61
CA LYS A 84 25.66 -9.22 -0.76
C LYS A 84 26.62 -8.12 -0.29
N ALA A 85 26.25 -6.85 -0.44
CA ALA A 85 27.06 -5.73 0.03
C ALA A 85 27.21 -5.73 1.56
N ASP A 86 26.18 -6.19 2.27
CA ASP A 86 26.18 -6.32 3.73
C ASP A 86 26.77 -7.65 4.22
N HIS A 87 26.87 -8.65 3.34
CA HIS A 87 27.30 -10.01 3.64
C HIS A 87 28.45 -10.47 2.72
N GLU A 88 29.69 -10.17 3.13
CA GLU A 88 30.91 -10.46 2.36
C GLU A 88 31.04 -11.95 1.99
N GLU A 89 30.54 -12.86 2.84
CA GLU A 89 30.50 -14.31 2.59
C GLU A 89 29.69 -14.68 1.34
N HIS A 90 28.81 -13.80 0.88
CA HIS A 90 27.96 -13.98 -0.29
C HIS A 90 28.41 -13.16 -1.50
N ALA A 91 29.45 -12.33 -1.39
CA ALA A 91 29.89 -11.43 -2.46
C ALA A 91 30.28 -12.14 -3.77
N ALA A 92 30.82 -13.36 -3.67
CA ALA A 92 31.20 -14.17 -4.83
C ALA A 92 30.02 -14.93 -5.46
N LYS A 93 28.84 -14.96 -4.83
CA LYS A 93 27.66 -15.68 -5.31
C LYS A 93 26.90 -14.84 -6.33
N GLY A 94 26.24 -15.51 -7.27
CA GLY A 94 25.31 -14.87 -8.20
C GLY A 94 24.06 -14.34 -7.48
N ASN A 95 23.41 -13.33 -8.05
CA ASN A 95 22.18 -12.76 -7.50
C ASN A 95 21.01 -13.74 -7.49
N ASP A 96 21.07 -14.77 -8.32
CA ASP A 96 20.11 -15.86 -8.43
C ASP A 96 20.43 -17.05 -7.50
N HIS A 97 21.51 -16.97 -6.72
CA HIS A 97 21.86 -18.03 -5.79
C HIS A 97 20.79 -18.15 -4.69
N PRO A 98 20.28 -19.37 -4.37
CA PRO A 98 19.16 -19.55 -3.44
C PRO A 98 19.33 -18.86 -2.08
N GLU A 99 20.50 -19.03 -1.44
CA GLU A 99 20.81 -18.36 -0.17
C GLU A 99 20.78 -16.83 -0.25
N VAL A 100 21.25 -16.25 -1.37
CA VAL A 100 21.25 -14.79 -1.59
C VAL A 100 19.82 -14.31 -1.76
N LEU A 101 19.01 -15.04 -2.54
CA LEU A 101 17.61 -14.69 -2.76
C LEU A 101 16.77 -14.79 -1.48
N GLU A 102 16.98 -15.84 -0.68
CA GLU A 102 16.27 -16.01 0.59
C GLU A 102 16.65 -14.92 1.60
N GLY A 103 17.95 -14.65 1.76
CA GLY A 103 18.44 -13.59 2.64
C GLY A 103 18.00 -12.19 2.20
N ALA A 104 18.08 -11.91 0.90
CA ALA A 104 17.62 -10.65 0.33
C ALA A 104 16.11 -10.47 0.48
N ALA A 105 15.31 -11.51 0.24
CA ALA A 105 13.85 -11.47 0.41
C ALA A 105 13.50 -11.16 1.85
N LYS A 106 14.10 -11.88 2.80
CA LYS A 106 13.88 -11.66 4.22
C LYS A 106 14.26 -10.23 4.62
N SER A 107 15.47 -9.78 4.28
CA SER A 107 15.94 -8.44 4.63
C SER A 107 15.08 -7.33 4.02
N PHE A 108 14.61 -7.52 2.78
CA PHE A 108 13.71 -6.60 2.11
C PHE A 108 12.34 -6.56 2.80
N TRP A 109 11.71 -7.71 3.06
CA TRP A 109 10.37 -7.72 3.64
C TRP A 109 10.33 -7.25 5.10
N GLU A 110 11.42 -7.47 5.86
CA GLU A 110 11.55 -6.90 7.21
C GLU A 110 11.74 -5.38 7.20
N SER A 111 12.23 -4.79 6.11
CA SER A 111 12.40 -3.33 5.97
C SER A 111 11.20 -2.62 5.34
N MET A 112 10.18 -3.36 4.89
CA MET A 112 8.97 -2.82 4.28
C MET A 112 7.88 -2.58 5.33
N ASP A 113 7.32 -1.38 5.35
CA ASP A 113 6.09 -1.04 6.07
C ASP A 113 5.01 -0.51 5.11
N ASP A 114 3.86 -0.11 5.65
CA ASP A 114 2.73 0.42 4.88
C ASP A 114 3.12 1.67 4.07
N THR A 115 3.94 2.56 4.65
CA THR A 115 4.41 3.78 3.98
C THR A 115 5.33 3.43 2.79
N THR A 116 6.21 2.47 3.00
CA THR A 116 7.14 1.98 1.99
C THR A 116 6.38 1.29 0.84
N LEU A 117 5.35 0.51 1.17
CA LEU A 117 4.51 -0.16 0.18
C LEU A 117 3.69 0.84 -0.64
N ASP A 118 3.17 1.90 -0.03
CA ASP A 118 2.52 3.00 -0.75
C ASP A 118 3.51 3.70 -1.71
N ALA A 119 4.72 4.01 -1.24
CA ALA A 119 5.76 4.57 -2.10
C ALA A 119 6.13 3.65 -3.27
N ALA A 120 6.23 2.35 -3.03
CA ALA A 120 6.46 1.33 -4.07
C ALA A 120 5.30 1.28 -5.08
N THR A 121 4.06 1.45 -4.62
CA THR A 121 2.85 1.54 -5.46
C THR A 121 2.95 2.69 -6.45
N TRP A 122 3.28 3.89 -5.97
CA TRP A 122 3.46 5.05 -6.86
C TRP A 122 4.62 4.86 -7.82
N ALA A 123 5.75 4.35 -7.34
CA ALA A 123 6.92 4.06 -8.18
C ALA A 123 6.60 3.06 -9.30
N PHE A 124 5.79 2.05 -9.01
CA PHE A 124 5.33 1.07 -9.98
C PHE A 124 4.49 1.73 -11.08
N PHE A 125 3.48 2.53 -10.72
CA PHE A 125 2.63 3.20 -11.69
C PHE A 125 3.42 4.16 -12.59
N GLU A 126 4.36 4.91 -12.06
CA GLU A 126 5.20 5.81 -12.85
C GLU A 126 6.10 5.04 -13.82
N SER A 127 6.63 3.88 -13.41
CA SER A 127 7.40 3.00 -14.28
C SER A 127 6.54 2.39 -15.37
N LEU A 128 5.32 1.98 -15.04
CA LEU A 128 4.36 1.43 -15.98
C LEU A 128 3.95 2.46 -17.03
N ILE A 129 3.68 3.70 -16.59
CA ILE A 129 3.39 4.82 -17.50
C ILE A 129 4.58 5.10 -18.42
N ALA A 130 5.80 5.08 -17.89
CA ALA A 130 7.01 5.29 -18.69
C ALA A 130 7.20 4.22 -19.78
N PHE A 131 6.71 3.00 -19.58
CA PHE A 131 6.76 1.94 -20.58
C PHE A 131 5.80 2.17 -21.76
N PHE A 132 4.65 2.81 -21.55
CA PHE A 132 3.71 3.10 -22.65
C PHE A 132 4.31 4.05 -23.69
N ARG A 133 3.72 4.07 -24.89
CA ARG A 133 4.07 5.01 -25.96
C ARG A 133 3.84 6.46 -25.52
N GLU A 134 4.66 7.37 -26.05
CA GLU A 134 4.74 8.77 -25.62
C GLU A 134 3.39 9.51 -25.61
N ASP A 135 2.56 9.26 -26.62
CA ASP A 135 1.21 9.82 -26.78
C ASP A 135 0.26 9.47 -25.62
N LYS A 136 0.47 8.33 -24.97
CA LYS A 136 -0.36 7.87 -23.84
C LYS A 136 0.18 8.35 -22.48
N ARG A 137 1.46 8.73 -22.40
CA ARG A 137 2.12 9.04 -21.12
C ARG A 137 1.53 10.28 -20.44
N GLY A 138 1.35 11.36 -21.20
CA GLY A 138 0.85 12.63 -20.68
C GLY A 138 -0.51 12.50 -19.98
N PRO A 139 -1.55 11.98 -20.66
CA PRO A 139 -2.85 11.74 -20.05
C PRO A 139 -2.80 10.81 -18.83
N LEU A 140 -2.04 9.71 -18.89
CA LEU A 140 -1.92 8.76 -17.78
C LEU A 140 -1.24 9.38 -16.56
N ARG A 141 -0.17 10.18 -16.74
CA ARG A 141 0.46 10.92 -15.64
C ARG A 141 -0.51 11.90 -14.98
N LEU A 142 -1.34 12.59 -15.76
CA LEU A 142 -2.33 13.50 -15.21
C LEU A 142 -3.38 12.77 -14.36
N VAL A 143 -3.81 11.59 -14.79
CA VAL A 143 -4.70 10.73 -13.99
C VAL A 143 -4.01 10.33 -12.68
N LEU A 144 -2.76 9.87 -12.77
CA LEU A 144 -1.98 9.45 -11.60
C LEU A 144 -1.78 10.59 -10.58
N GLN A 145 -1.43 11.79 -11.05
CA GLN A 145 -1.31 12.99 -10.22
C GLN A 145 -2.63 13.34 -9.51
N LYS A 146 -3.77 13.21 -10.21
CA LYS A 146 -5.08 13.42 -9.59
C LYS A 146 -5.40 12.37 -8.53
N MET A 147 -5.03 11.11 -8.75
CA MET A 147 -5.19 10.05 -7.77
C MET A 147 -4.36 10.35 -6.51
N LYS A 148 -3.05 10.62 -6.65
CA LYS A 148 -2.16 11.04 -5.55
C LYS A 148 -2.75 12.20 -4.74
N LYS A 149 -3.26 13.22 -5.43
CA LYS A 149 -3.87 14.41 -4.79
C LYS A 149 -5.18 14.05 -4.06
N ALA A 150 -6.04 13.24 -4.67
CA ALA A 150 -7.31 12.84 -4.08
C ALA A 150 -7.11 11.98 -2.84
N GLU A 151 -6.14 11.08 -2.86
CA GLU A 151 -5.77 10.26 -1.71
C GLU A 151 -5.26 11.09 -0.54
N LYS A 152 -4.29 11.98 -0.78
CA LYS A 152 -3.81 12.93 0.23
C LYS A 152 -4.95 13.76 0.84
N ALA A 153 -5.90 14.21 0.02
CA ALA A 153 -7.07 14.94 0.49
C ALA A 153 -8.02 14.06 1.32
N ARG A 154 -8.22 12.79 0.94
CA ARG A 154 -9.04 11.84 1.70
C ARG A 154 -8.44 11.56 3.07
N LEU A 155 -7.14 11.32 3.16
CA LEU A 155 -6.44 11.11 4.44
C LEU A 155 -6.56 12.33 5.34
N ALA A 156 -6.32 13.54 4.80
CA ALA A 156 -6.48 14.78 5.55
C ALA A 156 -7.92 14.97 6.06
N ASN A 157 -8.93 14.64 5.24
CA ASN A 157 -10.33 14.72 5.63
C ASN A 157 -10.70 13.67 6.69
N ALA A 158 -10.17 12.45 6.58
CA ALA A 158 -10.38 11.39 7.56
C ALA A 158 -9.77 11.76 8.91
N GLN A 159 -8.56 12.32 8.92
CA GLN A 159 -7.90 12.84 10.11
C GLN A 159 -8.72 13.98 10.74
N ALA A 160 -9.14 14.97 9.95
CA ALA A 160 -9.96 16.07 10.45
C ALA A 160 -11.31 15.60 11.01
N LEU A 161 -11.89 14.53 10.45
CA LEU A 161 -13.10 13.92 10.98
C LEU A 161 -12.82 13.20 12.32
N ALA A 162 -11.73 12.45 12.42
CA ALA A 162 -11.33 11.76 13.64
C ALA A 162 -11.04 12.75 14.79
N GLU A 163 -10.44 13.90 14.48
CA GLU A 163 -10.18 14.99 15.44
C GLU A 163 -11.40 15.90 15.69
N SER A 164 -12.56 15.60 15.09
CA SER A 164 -13.72 16.48 15.17
C SER A 164 -14.51 16.30 16.47
N PRO A 165 -15.07 17.40 17.06
CA PRO A 165 -15.94 17.30 18.24
C PRO A 165 -17.17 16.42 18.03
N LYS A 166 -17.62 16.26 16.78
CA LYS A 166 -18.74 15.38 16.42
C LYS A 166 -18.37 13.90 16.61
N MET A 167 -17.11 13.53 16.35
CA MET A 167 -16.63 12.17 16.60
C MET A 167 -16.55 11.91 18.11
N ASP A 168 -16.04 12.86 18.90
CA ASP A 168 -16.00 12.76 20.36
C ASP A 168 -17.39 12.55 20.95
N GLN A 169 -18.37 13.33 20.51
CA GLN A 169 -19.77 13.19 20.94
C GLN A 169 -20.37 11.84 20.58
N LEU A 170 -20.04 11.31 19.40
CA LEU A 170 -20.52 10.00 18.95
C LEU A 170 -19.89 8.87 19.76
N LEU A 171 -18.58 8.96 20.05
CA LEU A 171 -17.89 8.00 20.91
C LEU A 171 -18.48 7.98 22.31
N GLU A 172 -18.65 9.16 22.93
CA GLU A 172 -19.23 9.28 24.27
C GLU A 172 -20.65 8.71 24.33
N ALA A 173 -21.51 9.07 23.37
CA ALA A 173 -22.87 8.52 23.31
C ALA A 173 -22.90 7.00 23.11
N THR A 174 -21.94 6.45 22.37
CA THR A 174 -21.81 5.00 22.15
C THR A 174 -21.37 4.31 23.43
N PHE A 175 -20.33 4.83 24.11
CA PHE A 175 -19.86 4.29 25.39
C PHE A 175 -20.95 4.32 26.46
N GLN A 176 -21.69 5.43 26.58
CA GLN A 176 -22.81 5.51 27.53
C GLN A 176 -23.89 4.46 27.26
N LYS A 177 -24.23 4.23 25.99
CA LYS A 177 -25.24 3.24 25.62
C LYS A 177 -24.79 1.81 25.90
N GLU A 178 -23.52 1.49 25.62
CA GLU A 178 -22.94 0.18 25.93
C GLU A 178 -22.87 -0.06 27.45
N PHE A 179 -22.44 0.96 28.21
CA PHE A 179 -22.38 0.89 29.66
C PHE A 179 -23.76 0.66 30.28
N GLN A 180 -24.78 1.42 29.84
CA GLN A 180 -26.15 1.22 30.32
C GLN A 180 -26.69 -0.18 30.00
N THR A 181 -26.32 -0.74 28.84
CA THR A 181 -26.73 -2.09 28.44
C THR A 181 -26.09 -3.15 29.34
N LEU A 182 -24.82 -2.96 29.70
CA LEU A 182 -24.11 -3.82 30.66
C LEU A 182 -24.72 -3.73 32.06
N GLU A 183 -25.00 -2.52 32.56
CA GLU A 183 -25.68 -2.32 33.84
C GLU A 183 -27.03 -3.05 33.89
N ASN A 184 -27.88 -2.83 32.89
CA ASN A 184 -29.19 -3.48 32.79
C ASN A 184 -29.07 -5.02 32.73
N SER A 185 -28.01 -5.54 32.10
CA SER A 185 -27.74 -6.98 32.02
C SER A 185 -27.26 -7.54 33.36
N LEU A 186 -26.46 -6.76 34.11
CA LEU A 186 -25.98 -7.12 35.44
C LEU A 186 -27.13 -7.16 36.45
N ASP A 187 -27.98 -6.13 36.47
CA ASP A 187 -29.16 -6.07 37.33
C ASP A 187 -30.11 -7.25 37.09
N LYS A 188 -30.33 -7.61 35.82
CA LYS A 188 -31.14 -8.75 35.45
C LYS A 188 -30.54 -10.08 35.92
N ALA A 189 -29.22 -10.23 35.87
CA ALA A 189 -28.53 -11.42 36.36
C ALA A 189 -28.60 -11.55 37.89
N ILE A 190 -28.48 -10.42 38.62
CA ILE A 190 -28.62 -10.38 40.08
C ILE A 190 -30.06 -10.73 40.48
N ALA A 191 -31.06 -10.21 39.77
CA ALA A 191 -32.48 -10.49 40.01
C ALA A 191 -32.86 -11.95 39.75
N LEU A 192 -32.23 -12.63 38.77
CA LEU A 192 -32.46 -14.06 38.52
C LEU A 192 -31.86 -14.97 39.60
N ASN A 193 -30.81 -14.52 40.29
CA ASN A 193 -30.10 -15.30 41.31
C ASN A 193 -30.58 -15.02 42.74
N SER A 194 -31.52 -14.09 42.93
CA SER A 194 -32.13 -13.84 44.23
C SER A 194 -33.24 -14.88 44.49
N VAL A 195 -32.94 -15.90 45.29
CA VAL A 195 -33.95 -16.88 45.77
C VAL A 195 -34.93 -16.15 46.69
N PRO A 196 -36.25 -16.17 46.42
CA PRO A 196 -37.23 -15.56 47.32
C PRO A 196 -37.20 -16.28 48.67
N PRO A 197 -37.29 -15.55 49.80
CA PRO A 197 -37.27 -16.17 51.12
C PRO A 197 -38.45 -17.16 51.23
N PRO A 198 -38.25 -18.36 51.82
CA PRO A 198 -39.34 -19.29 52.02
C PRO A 198 -40.40 -18.59 52.87
N GLY A 199 -41.61 -18.47 52.31
CA GLY A 199 -42.75 -17.89 53.00
C GLY A 199 -43.01 -18.61 54.31
N GLY A 200 -43.05 -17.85 55.41
CA GLY A 200 -43.41 -18.38 56.71
C GLY A 200 -44.92 -18.57 56.81
N ASP A 201 -45.31 -19.80 57.13
CA ASP A 201 -46.64 -20.20 57.62
C ASP A 201 -46.89 -19.70 59.06
#